data_AF-A0A1I4KDI1-F1
#
_entry.id   AF-A0A1I4KDI1-F1
#
_cell.length_a   1.000
_cell.length_b   1.000
_cell.length_c   1.000
_cell.angle_alpha   90.00
_cell.angle_beta   90.00
_cell.angle_gamma   90.00
#
_symmetry.space_group_name_H-M   'P 1'
#
loop_
_entity.id
_entity.type
_entity.pdbx_description
1 polymer ?
#
loop_
_entity_poly.entity_id
_entity_poly.type
_entity_poly.pdbx_seq_one_letter_code
_entity_poly.pdbx_strand_id
1 'polypeptide(L)'
;MKKAVLTILITTLVLPGCSTIYYLEGAEYKDKEKYIAARAAMHTRCIESTEPLPTPLIERKLIALIPSQELIYTTILTNLKAISPDYPITREDLRKQPLYSGTNENFKMIIELIKRKNLYQTVEMIEYESLSLPEASVDTDIFHIVLATATNRNDRYYLTREKRGKLRIDYGAINPPCVNERVSFMYMTQCETFSDNFLSSLQTLALQ
;
A
#
# COMPACT_ATOMS: atom_id res chain seq x y z
N MET A 1 -23.23 65.75 -13.68
CA MET A 1 -23.58 64.43 -14.24
C MET A 1 -22.34 63.56 -14.28
N LYS A 2 -22.54 62.24 -14.19
CA LYS A 2 -21.68 61.22 -13.57
C LYS A 2 -20.34 60.95 -14.31
N LYS A 3 -19.28 60.78 -13.51
CA LYS A 3 -17.95 60.28 -13.88
C LYS A 3 -18.05 58.80 -14.29
N ALA A 4 -17.53 58.43 -15.45
CA ALA A 4 -17.35 57.03 -15.83
C ALA A 4 -15.85 56.69 -15.71
N VAL A 5 -15.46 56.22 -14.53
CA VAL A 5 -14.16 55.56 -14.31
C VAL A 5 -14.35 54.11 -14.76
N LEU A 6 -13.78 53.77 -15.90
CA LEU A 6 -13.74 52.40 -16.41
C LEU A 6 -12.65 51.64 -15.62
N THR A 7 -13.01 51.14 -14.44
CA THR A 7 -12.16 50.22 -13.68
C THR A 7 -12.24 48.87 -14.37
N ILE A 8 -11.21 48.52 -15.15
CA ILE A 8 -11.00 47.16 -15.65
C ILE A 8 -10.68 46.31 -14.41
N LEU A 9 -11.72 45.66 -13.89
CA LEU A 9 -11.62 44.68 -12.82
C LEU A 9 -10.93 43.45 -13.43
N ILE A 10 -9.61 43.33 -13.22
CA ILE A 10 -8.89 42.08 -13.42
C ILE A 10 -9.38 41.15 -12.32
N THR A 11 -10.50 40.48 -12.56
CA THR A 11 -10.84 39.26 -11.81
C THR A 11 -9.85 38.20 -12.25
N THR A 12 -8.72 38.13 -11.55
CA THR A 12 -7.96 36.90 -11.41
C THR A 12 -8.94 35.85 -10.92
N LEU A 13 -9.46 35.06 -11.86
CA LEU A 13 -10.08 33.77 -11.61
C LEU A 13 -9.00 32.90 -10.94
N VAL A 14 -8.91 33.02 -9.62
CA VAL A 14 -8.35 31.96 -8.79
C VAL A 14 -9.32 30.81 -8.98
N LEU A 15 -9.07 29.99 -10.01
CA LEU A 15 -9.63 28.65 -10.08
C LEU A 15 -9.35 28.04 -8.71
N PRO A 16 -10.35 27.75 -7.87
CA PRO A 16 -10.11 27.02 -6.65
C PRO A 16 -9.60 25.66 -7.12
N GLY A 17 -8.28 25.49 -7.14
CA GLY A 17 -7.67 24.20 -7.42
C GLY A 17 -8.30 23.24 -6.44
N CYS A 18 -8.93 22.17 -6.94
CA CYS A 18 -9.45 21.11 -6.09
C CYS A 18 -8.30 20.69 -5.18
N SER A 19 -8.32 21.14 -3.92
CA SER A 19 -7.27 20.79 -2.97
C SER A 19 -7.40 19.30 -2.77
N THR A 20 -6.40 18.53 -3.22
CA THR A 20 -6.38 17.10 -2.99
C THR A 20 -6.34 16.88 -1.48
N ILE A 21 -7.40 16.28 -0.93
CA ILE A 21 -7.46 15.88 0.47
C ILE A 21 -6.90 14.46 0.54
N TYR A 22 -5.86 14.27 1.33
CA TYR A 22 -5.31 12.96 1.65
C TYR A 22 -5.90 12.48 2.97
N TYR A 23 -6.00 11.18 3.14
CA TYR A 23 -6.59 10.58 4.32
C TYR A 23 -5.72 9.44 4.81
N LEU A 24 -5.51 9.38 6.13
CA LEU A 24 -4.73 8.34 6.80
C LEU A 24 -5.34 8.09 8.18
N GLU A 25 -5.70 6.83 8.47
CA GLU A 25 -6.25 6.39 9.75
C GLU A 25 -7.46 7.23 10.23
N GLY A 26 -8.33 7.62 9.30
CA GLY A 26 -9.50 8.45 9.56
C GLY A 26 -9.22 9.95 9.72
N ALA A 27 -7.96 10.39 9.62
CA ALA A 27 -7.58 11.80 9.66
C ALA A 27 -7.41 12.39 8.25
N GLU A 28 -7.84 13.64 8.09
CA GLU A 28 -7.71 14.42 6.85
C GLU A 28 -6.43 15.27 6.82
N TYR A 29 -5.77 15.28 5.67
CA TYR A 29 -4.55 16.05 5.41
C TYR A 29 -4.71 16.82 4.11
N LYS A 30 -4.80 18.15 4.20
CA LYS A 30 -4.84 19.06 3.03
C LYS A 30 -3.44 19.42 2.52
N ASP A 31 -2.43 19.16 3.32
CA ASP A 31 -1.03 19.43 3.02
C ASP A 31 -0.30 18.12 2.75
N LYS A 32 0.35 18.05 1.59
CA LYS A 32 1.07 16.87 1.12
C LYS A 32 2.23 16.50 2.05
N GLU A 33 3.00 17.46 2.52
CA GLU A 33 4.18 17.20 3.36
C GLU A 33 3.75 16.68 4.74
N LYS A 34 2.67 17.22 5.30
CA LYS A 34 2.05 16.69 6.53
C LYS A 34 1.56 15.26 6.35
N TYR A 35 0.93 14.94 5.22
CA TYR A 35 0.50 13.57 4.94
C TYR A 35 1.69 12.60 4.86
N ILE A 36 2.77 12.98 4.16
CA ILE A 36 3.99 12.16 4.06
C ILE A 36 4.62 11.95 5.43
N ALA A 37 4.75 13.01 6.23
CA ALA A 37 5.29 12.93 7.60
C ALA A 37 4.41 12.05 8.50
N ALA A 38 3.09 12.17 8.42
CA ALA A 38 2.15 11.34 9.17
C ALA A 38 2.26 9.86 8.76
N ARG A 39 2.39 9.56 7.47
CA ARG A 39 2.59 8.19 6.97
C ARG A 39 3.88 7.58 7.52
N ALA A 40 4.99 8.32 7.49
CA ALA A 40 6.25 7.86 8.04
C ALA A 40 6.17 7.61 9.55
N ALA A 41 5.55 8.52 10.31
CA ALA A 41 5.36 8.37 11.75
C ALA A 41 4.47 7.15 12.08
N MET A 42 3.42 6.92 11.31
CA MET A 42 2.56 5.74 11.44
C MET A 42 3.33 4.45 11.14
N HIS A 43 4.17 4.39 10.09
CA HIS A 43 5.02 3.21 9.82
C HIS A 43 5.90 2.87 11.03
N THR A 44 6.61 3.86 11.57
CA THR A 44 7.45 3.69 12.75
C THR A 44 6.65 3.19 13.94
N ARG A 45 5.54 3.85 14.28
CA ARG A 45 4.67 3.49 15.40
C ARG A 45 4.13 2.06 15.28
N CYS A 46 3.73 1.66 14.08
CA CYS A 46 3.16 0.34 13.81
C CYS A 46 4.19 -0.78 13.98
N ILE A 47 5.43 -0.54 13.54
CA ILE A 47 6.54 -1.49 13.74
C ILE A 47 6.92 -1.56 15.21
N GLU A 48 7.08 -0.42 15.88
CA GLU A 48 7.53 -0.36 17.27
C GLU A 48 6.54 -0.99 18.26
N SER A 49 5.23 -0.81 18.00
CA SER A 49 4.15 -1.42 18.79
C SER A 49 3.98 -2.92 18.56
N THR A 50 4.63 -3.49 17.54
CA THR A 50 4.56 -4.94 17.29
C THR A 50 5.43 -5.68 18.31
N GLU A 51 4.78 -6.40 19.23
CA GLU A 51 5.44 -7.20 20.25
C GLU A 51 6.03 -8.50 19.67
N PRO A 52 7.36 -8.71 19.77
CA PRO A 52 8.02 -9.90 19.26
C PRO A 52 7.66 -11.15 20.07
N LEU A 53 7.59 -12.30 19.41
CA LEU A 53 7.58 -13.60 20.08
C LEU A 53 8.98 -13.92 20.65
N PRO A 54 9.07 -14.58 21.82
CA PRO A 54 10.35 -14.87 22.47
C PRO A 54 11.26 -15.79 21.63
N THR A 55 10.66 -16.67 20.82
CA THR A 55 11.35 -17.52 19.85
C THR A 55 10.55 -17.55 18.55
N PRO A 56 11.19 -17.77 17.39
CA PRO A 56 10.49 -17.99 16.14
C PRO A 56 9.47 -19.11 16.27
N LEU A 57 8.24 -18.86 15.85
CA LEU A 57 7.18 -19.87 15.88
C LEU A 57 7.29 -20.87 14.72
N ILE A 58 7.88 -20.41 13.62
CA ILE A 58 8.04 -21.18 12.39
C ILE A 58 9.53 -21.31 12.11
N GLU A 59 10.04 -22.54 12.14
CA GLU A 59 11.45 -22.84 11.89
C GLU A 59 11.87 -22.65 10.43
N ARG A 60 10.91 -22.55 9.51
CA ARG A 60 11.16 -22.34 8.08
C ARG A 60 11.68 -20.93 7.80
N LYS A 61 12.33 -20.77 6.65
CA LYS A 61 12.62 -19.46 6.05
C LYS A 61 11.36 -18.90 5.37
N LEU A 62 11.18 -17.58 5.41
CA LEU A 62 10.23 -16.86 4.57
C LEU A 62 10.99 -16.07 3.50
N ILE A 63 10.64 -16.27 2.23
CA ILE A 63 11.01 -15.35 1.14
C ILE A 63 9.80 -14.47 0.85
N ALA A 64 9.94 -13.17 1.10
CA ALA A 64 8.93 -12.17 0.83
C ALA A 64 9.20 -11.44 -0.48
N LEU A 65 8.32 -11.66 -1.47
CA LEU A 65 8.36 -11.02 -2.77
C LEU A 65 7.43 -9.80 -2.76
N ILE A 66 8.01 -8.60 -2.88
CA ILE A 66 7.25 -7.35 -2.96
C ILE A 66 7.44 -6.68 -4.32
N PRO A 67 6.41 -6.05 -4.90
CA PRO A 67 6.55 -5.36 -6.18
C PRO A 67 7.47 -4.15 -6.02
N SER A 68 8.31 -3.91 -7.01
CA SER A 68 9.08 -2.68 -7.09
C SER A 68 8.17 -1.46 -7.25
N GLN A 69 8.69 -0.28 -6.91
CA GLN A 69 7.95 0.96 -7.10
C GLN A 69 7.64 1.26 -8.58
N GLU A 70 8.50 0.87 -9.51
CA GLU A 70 8.30 1.06 -10.94
C GLU A 70 7.23 0.14 -11.52
N LEU A 71 7.17 -1.11 -11.05
CA LEU A 71 6.07 -2.02 -11.37
C LEU A 71 4.74 -1.45 -10.87
N ILE A 72 4.68 -0.94 -9.63
CA ILE A 72 3.48 -0.32 -9.06
C ILE A 72 2.99 0.83 -9.95
N TYR A 73 3.88 1.75 -10.35
CA TYR A 73 3.51 2.85 -11.24
C TYR A 73 3.00 2.36 -12.59
N THR A 74 3.64 1.34 -13.16
CA THR A 74 3.25 0.77 -14.45
C THR A 74 1.88 0.10 -14.38
N THR A 75 1.58 -0.64 -13.30
CA THR A 75 0.27 -1.23 -13.08
C THR A 75 -0.81 -0.16 -12.91
N ILE A 76 -0.57 0.88 -12.11
CA ILE A 76 -1.52 1.98 -11.93
C ILE A 76 -1.83 2.68 -13.25
N LEU A 77 -0.79 3.04 -14.02
CA LEU A 77 -0.95 3.70 -15.30
C LEU A 77 -1.73 2.82 -16.29
N THR A 78 -1.41 1.52 -16.33
CA THR A 78 -2.13 0.54 -17.17
C THR A 78 -3.61 0.48 -16.80
N ASN A 79 -3.92 0.40 -15.50
CA ASN A 79 -5.29 0.33 -15.02
C ASN A 79 -6.09 1.61 -15.35
N LEU A 80 -5.49 2.79 -15.16
CA LEU A 80 -6.14 4.06 -15.48
C LEU A 80 -6.42 4.18 -16.98
N LYS A 81 -5.44 3.82 -17.83
CA LYS A 81 -5.61 3.84 -19.29
C LYS A 81 -6.59 2.79 -19.82
N ALA A 82 -6.75 1.66 -19.12
CA ALA A 82 -7.76 0.67 -19.48
C ALA A 82 -9.19 1.18 -19.28
N ILE A 83 -9.40 2.11 -18.34
CA ILE A 83 -10.72 2.74 -18.06
C ILE A 83 -10.92 3.97 -18.94
N SER A 84 -9.89 4.80 -19.06
CA SER A 84 -9.90 6.03 -19.85
C SER A 84 -8.58 6.14 -20.60
N PRO A 85 -8.53 5.73 -21.89
CA PRO A 85 -7.30 5.71 -22.68
C PRO A 85 -6.58 7.06 -22.74
N ASP A 86 -7.35 8.15 -22.74
CA ASP A 86 -6.86 9.53 -22.81
C ASP A 86 -6.67 10.19 -21.44
N TYR A 87 -6.71 9.42 -20.35
CA TYR A 87 -6.53 9.96 -19.00
C TYR A 87 -5.18 10.70 -18.90
N PRO A 88 -5.15 12.00 -18.56
CA PRO A 88 -3.97 12.85 -18.71
C PRO A 88 -3.00 12.68 -17.53
N ILE A 89 -2.58 11.45 -17.26
CA ILE A 89 -1.60 11.12 -16.23
C ILE A 89 -0.39 10.43 -16.85
N THR A 90 0.78 10.83 -16.39
CA THR A 90 2.05 10.20 -16.74
C THR A 90 2.63 9.45 -15.55
N ARG A 91 3.63 8.62 -15.82
CA ARG A 91 4.42 7.98 -14.75
C ARG A 91 5.08 9.01 -13.82
N GLU A 92 5.48 10.15 -14.36
CA GLU A 92 6.12 11.22 -13.59
C GLU A 92 5.13 11.92 -12.65
N ASP A 93 3.86 12.03 -13.05
CA ASP A 93 2.82 12.53 -12.16
C ASP A 93 2.59 11.57 -10.99
N LEU A 94 2.63 10.25 -11.22
CA LEU A 94 2.53 9.26 -10.16
C LEU A 94 3.66 9.39 -9.13
N ARG A 95 4.89 9.71 -9.56
CA ARG A 95 6.04 9.93 -8.65
C ARG A 95 5.86 11.15 -7.75
N LYS A 96 5.06 12.12 -8.17
CA LYS A 96 4.81 13.35 -7.41
C LYS A 96 3.60 13.23 -6.48
N GLN A 97 2.74 12.24 -6.69
CA GLN A 97 1.52 12.05 -5.92
C GLN A 97 1.76 11.16 -4.69
N PRO A 98 1.59 11.67 -3.46
CA PRO A 98 1.83 10.91 -2.22
C PRO A 98 1.05 9.61 -2.11
N LEU A 99 -0.10 9.53 -2.78
CA LEU A 99 -0.92 8.33 -2.85
C LEU A 99 -0.18 7.15 -3.49
N TYR A 100 0.73 7.42 -4.42
CA TYR A 100 1.47 6.41 -5.19
C TYR A 100 2.95 6.37 -4.86
N SER A 101 3.55 7.53 -4.54
CA SER A 101 4.98 7.72 -4.24
C SER A 101 5.37 7.20 -2.86
N GLY A 102 5.06 5.93 -2.60
CA GLY A 102 5.33 5.24 -1.33
C GLY A 102 4.49 4.01 -1.07
N THR A 103 3.77 3.53 -2.08
CA THR A 103 3.07 2.25 -1.99
C THR A 103 4.06 1.10 -1.73
N ASN A 104 5.28 1.14 -2.29
CA ASN A 104 6.31 0.14 -1.98
C ASN A 104 6.74 0.17 -0.50
N GLU A 105 6.83 1.35 0.12
CA GLU A 105 7.15 1.48 1.55
C GLU A 105 6.11 0.80 2.44
N ASN A 106 4.84 0.85 2.04
CA ASN A 106 3.79 0.12 2.75
C ASN A 106 3.99 -1.40 2.69
N PHE A 107 4.42 -1.94 1.53
CA PHE A 107 4.73 -3.37 1.43
C PHE A 107 5.97 -3.73 2.24
N LYS A 108 7.00 -2.87 2.25
CA LYS A 108 8.17 -3.02 3.12
C LYS A 108 7.78 -3.04 4.60
N MET A 109 6.91 -2.12 5.03
CA MET A 109 6.39 -2.10 6.40
C MET A 109 5.78 -3.45 6.78
N ILE A 110 4.97 -4.06 5.90
CA ILE A 110 4.37 -5.38 6.16
C ILE A 110 5.44 -6.44 6.40
N ILE A 111 6.53 -6.45 5.63
CA ILE A 111 7.63 -7.40 5.85
C ILE A 111 8.37 -7.11 7.15
N GLU A 112 8.56 -5.85 7.50
CA GLU A 112 9.14 -5.46 8.78
C GLU A 112 8.26 -5.85 9.97
N LEU A 113 6.93 -5.82 9.84
CA LEU A 113 6.01 -6.35 10.86
C LEU A 113 6.21 -7.86 11.06
N ILE A 114 6.36 -8.63 9.98
CA ILE A 114 6.63 -10.08 10.06
C ILE A 114 7.96 -10.36 10.77
N LYS A 115 9.01 -9.62 10.39
CA LYS A 115 10.34 -9.71 11.03
C LYS A 115 10.26 -9.35 12.51
N ARG A 116 9.64 -8.21 12.82
CA ARG A 116 9.51 -7.70 14.19
C ARG A 116 8.70 -8.64 15.07
N LYS A 117 7.64 -9.24 14.53
CA LYS A 117 6.84 -10.23 15.27
C LYS A 117 7.63 -11.50 15.60
N ASN A 118 8.76 -11.73 14.91
CA ASN A 118 9.59 -12.94 15.05
C ASN A 118 8.78 -14.20 14.72
N LEU A 119 8.02 -14.18 13.61
CA LEU A 119 7.20 -15.34 13.20
C LEU A 119 8.05 -16.46 12.59
N TYR A 120 9.00 -16.11 11.73
CA TYR A 120 9.85 -17.03 10.97
C TYR A 120 11.30 -16.96 11.45
N GLN A 121 12.05 -18.06 11.34
CA GLN A 121 13.46 -18.11 11.71
C GLN A 121 14.30 -17.11 10.90
N THR A 122 13.98 -16.94 9.62
CA THR A 122 14.65 -15.99 8.73
C THR A 122 13.65 -15.43 7.74
N VAL A 123 13.72 -14.13 7.49
CA VAL A 123 12.89 -13.43 6.49
C VAL A 123 13.81 -12.71 5.51
N GLU A 124 13.76 -13.13 4.25
CA GLU A 124 14.41 -12.45 3.14
C GLU A 124 13.37 -11.65 2.36
N MET A 125 13.71 -10.43 1.96
CA MET A 125 12.85 -9.57 1.15
C MET A 125 13.48 -9.36 -0.22
N ILE A 126 12.72 -9.62 -1.27
CA ILE A 126 13.15 -9.47 -2.67
C ILE A 126 12.12 -8.59 -3.39
N GLU A 127 12.61 -7.53 -4.04
CA GLU A 127 11.77 -6.73 -4.93
C GLU A 127 11.69 -7.37 -6.32
N TYR A 128 10.51 -7.34 -6.95
CA TYR A 128 10.32 -7.87 -8.30
C TYR A 128 9.73 -6.84 -9.27
N GLU A 129 10.22 -6.86 -10.50
CA GLU A 129 9.66 -6.14 -11.66
C GLU A 129 8.65 -7.00 -12.43
N SER A 130 8.79 -8.33 -12.33
CA SER A 130 7.86 -9.31 -12.85
C SER A 130 7.76 -10.45 -11.85
N LEU A 131 6.53 -10.87 -11.53
CA LEU A 131 6.31 -11.87 -10.50
C LEU A 131 6.69 -13.25 -11.04
N SER A 132 7.86 -13.74 -10.64
CA SER A 132 8.27 -15.13 -10.77
C SER A 132 8.37 -15.74 -9.38
N LEU A 133 7.50 -16.71 -9.08
CA LEU A 133 7.51 -17.36 -7.77
C LEU A 133 8.58 -18.44 -7.77
N PRO A 134 9.56 -18.41 -6.84
CA PRO A 134 10.41 -19.55 -6.60
C PRO A 134 9.55 -20.71 -6.05
N GLU A 135 10.07 -21.93 -6.21
CA GLU A 135 9.40 -23.11 -5.68
C GLU A 135 9.45 -23.09 -4.14
N ALA A 136 8.29 -23.26 -3.51
CA ALA A 136 8.22 -23.44 -2.06
C ALA A 136 8.72 -24.84 -1.71
N SER A 137 9.43 -24.97 -0.59
CA SER A 137 10.01 -26.25 -0.14
C SER A 137 9.57 -26.56 1.30
N VAL A 138 9.95 -27.74 1.80
CA VAL A 138 9.73 -28.13 3.21
C VAL A 138 10.24 -27.06 4.19
N ASP A 139 11.34 -26.39 3.84
CA ASP A 139 12.06 -25.45 4.71
C ASP A 139 11.84 -23.98 4.33
N THR A 140 11.05 -23.70 3.29
CA THR A 140 10.86 -22.33 2.77
C THR A 140 9.42 -22.06 2.36
N ASP A 141 8.80 -21.09 3.02
CA ASP A 141 7.52 -20.50 2.62
C ASP A 141 7.77 -19.25 1.75
N ILE A 142 6.87 -18.98 0.80
CA ILE A 142 6.94 -17.80 -0.08
C ILE A 142 5.77 -16.87 0.19
N PHE A 143 6.05 -15.69 0.75
CA PHE A 143 5.08 -14.61 0.81
C PHE A 143 5.15 -13.79 -0.47
N HIS A 144 4.02 -13.48 -1.09
CA HIS A 144 4.01 -12.59 -2.26
C HIS A 144 2.75 -11.74 -2.33
N ILE A 145 2.91 -10.59 -2.98
CA ILE A 145 1.85 -9.63 -3.21
C ILE A 145 1.47 -9.69 -4.69
N VAL A 146 0.18 -9.61 -4.99
CA VAL A 146 -0.32 -9.48 -6.36
C VAL A 146 -1.06 -8.16 -6.45
N LEU A 147 -0.51 -7.26 -7.26
CA LEU A 147 -1.12 -5.97 -7.51
C LEU A 147 -2.48 -6.13 -8.21
N ALA A 148 -3.48 -5.38 -7.75
CA ALA A 148 -4.77 -5.37 -8.40
C ALA A 148 -4.70 -4.73 -9.78
N THR A 149 -5.25 -5.44 -10.76
CA THR A 149 -5.36 -5.02 -12.17
C THR A 149 -6.64 -4.21 -12.46
N ALA A 150 -7.40 -3.85 -11.44
CA ALA A 150 -8.56 -2.96 -11.52
C ALA A 150 -8.46 -1.90 -10.42
N THR A 151 -8.95 -0.69 -10.68
CA THR A 151 -8.86 0.45 -9.75
C THR A 151 -9.73 0.27 -8.50
N ASN A 152 -10.80 -0.52 -8.60
CA ASN A 152 -11.75 -0.81 -7.50
C ASN A 152 -11.41 -2.08 -6.70
N ARG A 153 -10.20 -2.62 -6.83
CA ARG A 153 -9.76 -3.83 -6.13
C ARG A 153 -8.51 -3.53 -5.31
N ASN A 154 -8.46 -4.12 -4.11
CA ASN A 154 -7.25 -4.10 -3.29
C ASN A 154 -6.20 -5.11 -3.81
N ASP A 155 -4.94 -4.78 -3.61
CA ASP A 155 -3.82 -5.70 -3.78
C ASP A 155 -4.02 -6.92 -2.86
N ARG A 156 -3.56 -8.09 -3.31
CA ARG A 156 -3.79 -9.36 -2.60
C ARG A 156 -2.48 -9.94 -2.09
N TYR A 157 -2.56 -10.60 -0.95
CA TYR A 157 -1.42 -11.14 -0.23
C TYR A 157 -1.58 -12.64 -0.13
N TYR A 158 -0.49 -13.35 -0.38
CA TYR A 158 -0.51 -14.81 -0.41
C TYR A 158 0.70 -15.39 0.29
N LEU A 159 0.48 -16.54 0.92
CA LEU A 159 1.50 -17.44 1.42
C LEU A 159 1.48 -18.71 0.58
N THR A 160 2.55 -19.00 -0.15
CA THR A 160 2.73 -20.26 -0.87
C THR A 160 3.57 -21.21 -0.03
N ARG A 161 3.08 -22.43 0.14
CA ARG A 161 3.73 -23.49 0.90
C ARG A 161 3.78 -24.76 0.06
N GLU A 162 4.82 -25.56 0.21
CA GLU A 162 5.00 -26.81 -0.55
C GLU A 162 3.75 -27.72 -0.44
N LYS A 163 3.30 -28.04 0.78
CA LYS A 163 2.21 -29.00 1.02
C LYS A 163 0.81 -28.48 0.73
N ARG A 164 0.61 -27.16 0.75
CA ARG A 164 -0.72 -26.51 0.68
C ARG A 164 -0.93 -25.68 -0.58
N GLY A 165 0.13 -25.45 -1.35
CA GLY A 165 0.12 -24.51 -2.46
C GLY A 165 -0.13 -23.09 -1.98
N LYS A 166 -0.89 -22.31 -2.77
CA LYS A 166 -1.11 -20.88 -2.56
C LYS A 166 -2.31 -20.62 -1.63
N LEU A 167 -2.05 -20.02 -0.48
CA LEU A 167 -3.02 -19.60 0.52
C LEU A 167 -3.18 -18.08 0.50
N ARG A 168 -4.41 -17.57 0.50
CA ARG A 168 -4.68 -16.13 0.56
C ARG A 168 -4.68 -15.65 2.01
N ILE A 169 -4.02 -14.53 2.27
CA ILE A 169 -4.03 -13.87 3.58
C ILE A 169 -5.12 -12.80 3.56
N ASP A 170 -6.19 -13.02 4.34
CA ASP A 170 -7.28 -12.07 4.51
C ASP A 170 -7.13 -11.35 5.86
N TYR A 171 -7.14 -10.01 5.85
CA TYR A 171 -6.78 -9.18 7.02
C TYR A 171 -7.73 -7.98 7.27
N GLY A 172 -8.87 -7.90 6.58
CA GLY A 172 -9.86 -6.83 6.79
C GLY A 172 -10.51 -6.29 5.51
N ALA A 173 -11.33 -5.24 5.62
CA ALA A 173 -12.22 -4.74 4.56
C ALA A 173 -11.51 -4.49 3.22
N ILE A 174 -12.01 -5.15 2.17
CA ILE A 174 -11.27 -5.45 0.93
C ILE A 174 -11.58 -4.47 -0.21
N ASN A 175 -12.52 -3.54 -0.03
CA ASN A 175 -12.90 -2.63 -1.11
C ASN A 175 -13.07 -1.18 -0.61
N PRO A 176 -12.53 -0.19 -1.33
CA PRO A 176 -12.86 1.21 -1.10
C PRO A 176 -14.35 1.44 -1.41
N PRO A 177 -15.02 2.38 -0.71
CA PRO A 177 -16.43 2.69 -0.94
C PRO A 177 -16.71 3.32 -2.32
N CYS A 178 -15.69 3.77 -3.06
CA CYS A 178 -15.84 4.43 -4.35
C CYS A 178 -14.89 3.88 -5.43
N VAL A 179 -15.39 3.75 -6.67
CA VAL A 179 -14.75 3.10 -7.83
C VAL A 179 -13.53 3.86 -8.38
N ASN A 180 -13.41 5.15 -8.05
CA ASN A 180 -12.43 6.07 -8.66
C ASN A 180 -11.26 6.45 -7.76
N GLU A 181 -11.23 5.96 -6.51
CA GLU A 181 -10.12 6.24 -5.59
C GLU A 181 -9.48 4.91 -5.21
N ARG A 182 -8.21 4.71 -5.60
CA ARG A 182 -7.37 3.71 -4.95
C ARG A 182 -7.07 4.27 -3.57
N VAL A 183 -7.96 3.97 -2.63
CA VAL A 183 -7.82 4.42 -1.26
C VAL A 183 -6.69 3.62 -0.61
N SER A 184 -5.77 4.28 0.10
CA SER A 184 -4.72 3.60 0.88
C SER A 184 -5.38 2.53 1.77
N PHE A 185 -4.77 1.34 1.90
CA PHE A 185 -5.35 0.27 2.75
C PHE A 185 -5.46 0.67 4.24
N MET A 186 -4.80 1.76 4.66
CA MET A 186 -4.89 2.37 6.00
C MET A 186 -5.74 3.66 6.01
N TYR A 187 -6.66 3.81 5.07
CA TYR A 187 -7.52 5.01 4.99
C TYR A 187 -8.40 5.21 6.21
N MET A 188 -9.06 4.14 6.67
CA MET A 188 -9.93 4.15 7.85
C MET A 188 -9.43 3.27 8.98
N THR A 189 -8.52 2.33 8.68
CA THR A 189 -8.05 1.33 9.64
C THR A 189 -6.76 1.84 10.28
N GLN A 190 -6.70 1.83 11.60
CA GLN A 190 -5.46 2.08 12.34
C GLN A 190 -4.43 0.99 12.03
N CYS A 191 -3.17 1.37 11.91
CA CYS A 191 -2.11 0.45 11.50
C CYS A 191 -1.96 -0.72 12.47
N GLU A 192 -2.15 -0.49 13.77
CA GLU A 192 -2.10 -1.51 14.82
C GLU A 192 -3.17 -2.58 14.59
N THR A 193 -4.41 -2.17 14.34
CA THR A 193 -5.51 -3.09 14.01
C THR A 193 -5.24 -3.87 12.71
N PHE A 194 -4.68 -3.20 11.70
CA PHE A 194 -4.24 -3.88 10.49
C PHE A 194 -3.13 -4.90 10.78
N SER A 195 -2.12 -4.52 11.54
CA SER A 195 -0.96 -5.34 11.90
C SER A 195 -1.40 -6.61 12.62
N ASP A 196 -2.23 -6.48 13.65
CA ASP A 196 -2.72 -7.62 14.43
C ASP A 196 -3.50 -8.61 13.57
N ASN A 197 -4.42 -8.11 12.74
CA ASN A 197 -5.21 -8.96 11.84
C ASN A 197 -4.33 -9.66 10.80
N PHE A 198 -3.39 -8.91 10.20
CA PHE A 198 -2.50 -9.46 9.18
C PHE A 198 -1.56 -10.53 9.77
N LEU A 199 -0.89 -10.23 10.88
CA LEU A 199 0.05 -11.14 11.53
C LEU A 199 -0.66 -12.39 12.06
N SER A 200 -1.84 -12.24 12.64
CA SER A 200 -2.65 -13.37 13.09
C SER A 200 -3.07 -14.29 11.93
N SER A 201 -3.54 -13.71 10.82
CA SER A 201 -3.90 -14.47 9.62
C SER A 201 -2.70 -15.19 9.01
N LEU A 202 -1.56 -14.50 8.89
CA LEU A 202 -0.32 -15.12 8.38
C LEU A 202 0.13 -16.27 9.27
N GLN A 203 0.18 -16.06 10.59
CA GLN A 203 0.53 -17.08 11.57
C GLN A 203 -0.36 -18.31 11.44
N THR A 204 -1.67 -18.11 11.36
CA THR A 204 -2.65 -19.20 11.22
C THR A 204 -2.38 -20.05 9.98
N LEU A 205 -2.14 -19.42 8.83
CA LEU A 205 -1.88 -20.12 7.58
C LEU A 205 -0.52 -20.83 7.56
N ALA A 206 0.48 -20.24 8.22
CA ALA A 206 1.82 -20.82 8.30
C ALA A 206 1.89 -22.06 9.20
N LEU A 207 0.97 -22.21 10.16
CA LEU A 207 0.94 -23.37 11.07
C LEU A 207 0.18 -24.59 10.52
N GLN A 208 -0.54 -24.45 9.39
CA GLN A 208 -1.35 -25.53 8.78
C GLN A 208 -0.54 -26.62 8.05
#